data_AF-A0A4S9YBQ7-F1
#
_entry.id   AF-A0A4S9YBQ7-F1
#
_cell.length_a   1.000
_cell.length_b   1.000
_cell.length_c   1.000
_cell.angle_alpha   90.00
_cell.angle_beta   90.00
_cell.angle_gamma   90.00
#
_symmetry.space_group_name_H-M   'P 1'
#
loop_
_entity.id
_entity.type
_entity.pdbx_description
1 polymer ?
#
loop_
_entity_poly.entity_id
_entity_poly.type
_entity_poly.pdbx_seq_one_letter_code
_entity_poly.pdbx_strand_id
1 'polypeptide(L)'
;MDMCSIVHSTLETLRSEASETSNSKPYSDGISGLQQAMEAYTEGGLFSGIMAWPSGLNEDMVRLIEIREPLALAMLGHYAVIIHMLRDRWWARDTGKRLVQAILPTLRALRGDWADLVQNAWSAVTDDRSSHNTPSSTLQA
;
A
#
# COMPACT_ATOMS: atom_id res chain seq x y z
N MET A 1 -1.93 -17.45 -5.95
CA MET A 1 -0.75 -16.64 -5.60
C MET A 1 -1.09 -15.98 -4.28
N ASP A 2 -0.26 -16.14 -3.26
CA ASP A 2 -0.59 -15.64 -1.91
C ASP A 2 -0.66 -14.10 -1.92
N MET A 3 -1.69 -13.50 -1.34
CA MET A 3 -1.98 -12.06 -1.46
C MET A 3 -0.82 -11.19 -0.94
N CYS A 4 -0.14 -11.68 0.10
CA CYS A 4 1.05 -11.07 0.68
C CYS A 4 2.25 -11.07 -0.29
N SER A 5 2.35 -12.06 -1.17
CA SER A 5 3.40 -12.14 -2.18
C SER A 5 3.26 -11.04 -3.23
N ILE A 6 2.04 -10.66 -3.61
CA ILE A 6 1.80 -9.60 -4.61
C ILE A 6 2.15 -8.23 -4.03
N VAL A 7 1.69 -7.94 -2.81
CA VAL A 7 2.03 -6.70 -2.11
C VAL A 7 3.54 -6.61 -1.89
N HIS A 8 4.17 -7.68 -1.41
CA HIS A 8 5.61 -7.72 -1.18
C HIS A 8 6.41 -7.53 -2.47
N SER A 9 6.07 -8.26 -3.54
CA SER A 9 6.75 -8.13 -4.84
C SER A 9 6.67 -6.72 -5.39
N THR A 10 5.53 -6.05 -5.22
CA THR A 10 5.36 -4.70 -5.78
C THR A 10 6.06 -3.64 -4.92
N LEU A 11 6.11 -3.83 -3.60
CA LEU A 11 6.91 -2.98 -2.71
C LEU A 11 8.41 -3.11 -3.00
N GLU A 12 8.89 -4.30 -3.35
CA GLU A 12 10.29 -4.49 -3.77
C GLU A 12 10.58 -3.80 -5.11
N THR A 13 9.64 -3.82 -6.06
CA THR A 13 9.76 -3.02 -7.28
C THR A 13 9.89 -1.53 -6.96
N LEU A 14 9.01 -1.00 -6.10
CA LEU A 14 9.09 0.41 -5.67
C LEU A 14 10.40 0.73 -4.95
N ARG A 15 10.96 -0.20 -4.16
CA ARG A 15 12.25 -0.02 -3.47
C ARG A 15 13.41 0.09 -4.45
N SER A 16 13.42 -0.74 -5.48
CA SER A 16 14.44 -0.67 -6.53
C SER A 16 14.41 0.70 -7.19
N GLU A 17 13.22 1.15 -7.61
CA GLU A 17 13.02 2.47 -8.23
C GLU A 17 13.39 3.62 -7.31
N ALA A 18 12.98 3.56 -6.04
CA ALA A 18 13.31 4.57 -5.02
C ALA A 18 14.83 4.75 -4.86
N SER A 19 15.58 3.67 -4.95
CA SER A 19 17.04 3.66 -4.79
C SER A 19 17.76 4.39 -5.93
N GLU A 20 17.13 4.49 -7.11
CA GLU A 20 17.67 5.22 -8.26
C GLU A 20 17.33 6.72 -8.23
N THR A 21 16.45 7.15 -7.32
CA THR A 21 16.07 8.56 -7.19
C THR A 21 17.09 9.37 -6.37
N SER A 22 17.29 10.64 -6.75
CA SER A 22 18.16 11.58 -6.02
C SER A 22 17.66 11.88 -4.59
N ASN A 23 16.41 11.55 -4.25
CA ASN A 23 15.81 11.75 -2.93
C ASN A 23 15.28 10.43 -2.38
N SER A 24 16.14 9.41 -2.30
CA SER A 24 15.76 8.02 -1.99
C SER A 24 15.30 7.81 -0.55
N LYS A 25 15.73 8.66 0.39
CA LYS A 25 15.52 8.46 1.84
C LYS A 25 14.04 8.52 2.29
N PRO A 26 13.24 9.53 1.90
CA PRO A 26 11.81 9.56 2.22
C PRO A 26 11.06 8.32 1.70
N TYR A 27 11.41 7.86 0.50
CA TYR A 27 10.83 6.64 -0.07
C TYR A 27 11.29 5.39 0.65
N SER A 28 12.59 5.24 0.94
CA SER A 28 13.11 4.06 1.66
C SER A 28 12.49 3.93 3.04
N ASP A 29 12.33 5.03 3.76
CA ASP A 29 11.71 5.06 5.09
C ASP A 29 10.23 4.69 5.00
N GLY A 30 9.49 5.28 4.05
CA GLY A 30 8.08 4.97 3.83
C GLY A 30 7.84 3.51 3.39
N ILE A 31 8.67 2.98 2.49
CA ILE A 31 8.57 1.58 2.04
C ILE A 31 8.86 0.63 3.21
N SER A 32 9.92 0.89 3.98
CA SER A 32 10.28 0.05 5.12
C SER A 32 9.21 0.06 6.20
N GLY A 33 8.57 1.21 6.47
CA GLY A 33 7.43 1.30 7.38
C GLY A 33 6.22 0.49 6.88
N LEU A 34 5.94 0.52 5.58
CA LEU A 34 4.81 -0.20 5.00
C LEU A 34 5.04 -1.71 5.01
N GLN A 35 6.27 -2.16 4.75
CA GLN A 35 6.66 -3.56 4.85
C GLN A 35 6.50 -4.10 6.27
N GLN A 36 7.02 -3.39 7.28
CA GLN A 36 6.85 -3.76 8.70
C GLN A 36 5.37 -3.84 9.10
N ALA A 37 4.55 -2.89 8.64
CA ALA A 37 3.11 -2.90 8.89
C ALA A 37 2.42 -4.14 8.27
N MET A 38 2.85 -4.54 7.07
CA MET A 38 2.33 -5.73 6.40
C MET A 38 2.80 -7.01 7.10
N GLU A 39 4.06 -7.11 7.48
CA GLU A 39 4.60 -8.25 8.23
C GLU A 39 3.83 -8.47 9.53
N ALA A 40 3.64 -7.42 10.33
CA ALA A 40 2.87 -7.47 11.57
C ALA A 40 1.40 -7.88 11.34
N TYR A 41 0.81 -7.47 10.21
CA TYR A 41 -0.53 -7.91 9.84
C TYR A 41 -0.56 -9.40 9.46
N THR A 42 0.43 -9.87 8.69
CA THR A 42 0.49 -11.27 8.25
C THR A 42 0.78 -12.24 9.38
N GLU A 43 1.65 -11.87 10.32
CA GLU A 43 2.06 -12.74 11.42
C GLU A 43 1.05 -12.73 12.58
N GLY A 44 0.45 -11.55 12.88
CA GLY A 44 -0.34 -11.35 14.08
C GLY A 44 -1.74 -10.77 13.86
N GLY A 45 -2.15 -10.49 12.62
CA GLY A 45 -3.43 -9.83 12.32
C GLY A 45 -3.51 -8.37 12.79
N LEU A 46 -2.37 -7.75 13.12
CA LEU A 46 -2.30 -6.41 13.69
C LEU A 46 -2.40 -5.34 12.58
N PHE A 47 -3.61 -4.83 12.35
CA PHE A 47 -3.84 -3.75 11.39
C PHE A 47 -3.47 -2.35 11.91
N SER A 48 -3.08 -2.22 13.19
CA SER A 48 -2.68 -0.94 13.79
C SER A 48 -1.46 -0.33 13.11
N GLY A 49 -0.49 -1.16 12.70
CA GLY A 49 0.68 -0.70 11.94
C GLY A 49 0.30 -0.12 10.59
N ILE A 50 -0.63 -0.77 9.88
CA ILE A 50 -1.16 -0.28 8.60
C ILE A 50 -1.82 1.09 8.81
N MET A 51 -2.66 1.23 9.84
CA MET A 51 -3.32 2.50 10.16
C MET A 51 -2.35 3.61 10.59
N ALA A 52 -1.27 3.25 11.28
CA ALA A 52 -0.27 4.19 11.76
C ALA A 52 0.72 4.63 10.66
N TRP A 53 0.84 3.87 9.57
CA TRP A 53 1.82 4.14 8.51
C TRP A 53 1.81 5.60 8.00
N PRO A 54 0.66 6.23 7.69
CA PRO A 54 0.66 7.63 7.24
C PRO A 54 1.23 8.61 8.27
N SER A 55 1.10 8.31 9.57
CA SER A 55 1.63 9.16 10.64
C SER A 55 3.15 9.04 10.84
N GLY A 56 3.75 7.97 10.31
CA GLY A 56 5.20 7.75 10.34
C GLY A 56 5.94 8.37 9.15
N LEU A 57 5.23 8.98 8.20
CA LEU A 57 5.85 9.64 7.05
C LEU A 57 6.54 10.92 7.49
N ASN A 58 7.76 11.14 7.00
CA ASN A 58 8.48 12.39 7.21
C ASN A 58 7.88 13.53 6.36
N GLU A 59 8.19 14.78 6.71
CA GLU A 59 7.65 15.98 6.04
C GLU A 59 7.99 16.00 4.54
N ASP A 60 9.17 15.51 4.15
CA ASP A 60 9.58 15.45 2.75
C ASP A 60 8.70 14.50 1.95
N MET A 61 8.38 13.33 2.49
CA MET A 61 7.46 12.37 1.85
C MET A 61 6.05 12.96 1.72
N VAL A 62 5.57 13.65 2.76
CA VAL A 62 4.27 14.35 2.71
C VAL A 62 4.28 15.39 1.58
N ARG A 63 5.34 16.21 1.50
CA ARG A 63 5.50 17.19 0.41
C ARG A 63 5.51 16.54 -0.97
N LEU A 64 6.20 15.40 -1.13
CA LEU A 64 6.25 14.65 -2.38
C LEU A 64 4.85 14.15 -2.80
N ILE A 65 4.04 13.70 -1.85
CA ILE A 65 2.63 13.34 -2.10
C ILE A 65 1.82 14.58 -2.51
N GLU A 66 1.99 15.71 -1.83
CA GLU A 66 1.27 16.96 -2.12
C GLU A 66 1.54 17.49 -3.53
N ILE A 67 2.80 17.44 -3.97
CA ILE A 67 3.19 17.84 -5.32
C ILE A 67 2.94 16.74 -6.37
N ARG A 68 2.28 15.64 -5.98
CA ARG A 68 1.92 14.52 -6.87
C ARG A 68 3.13 13.89 -7.55
N GLU A 69 4.24 13.78 -6.82
CA GLU A 69 5.40 13.07 -7.33
C GLU A 69 5.01 11.60 -7.62
N PRO A 70 5.35 11.05 -8.81
CA PRO A 70 4.80 9.75 -9.23
C PRO A 70 5.13 8.57 -8.32
N LEU A 71 6.31 8.53 -7.71
CA LEU A 71 6.75 7.43 -6.85
C LEU A 71 6.03 7.49 -5.51
N ALA A 72 5.87 8.70 -4.97
CA ALA A 72 5.07 8.97 -3.78
C ALA A 72 3.60 8.56 -3.99
N LEU A 73 3.05 8.90 -5.16
CA LEU A 73 1.70 8.47 -5.55
C LEU A 73 1.60 6.95 -5.73
N ALA A 74 2.61 6.29 -6.31
CA ALA A 74 2.63 4.84 -6.45
C ALA A 74 2.64 4.16 -5.07
N MET A 75 3.46 4.64 -4.12
CA MET A 75 3.46 4.16 -2.74
C MET A 75 2.10 4.35 -2.05
N LEU A 76 1.49 5.52 -2.19
CA LEU A 76 0.16 5.79 -1.63
C LEU A 76 -0.92 4.92 -2.29
N GLY A 77 -0.77 4.61 -3.58
CA GLY A 77 -1.61 3.67 -4.32
C GLY A 77 -1.52 2.26 -3.76
N HIS A 78 -0.32 1.78 -3.41
CA HIS A 78 -0.16 0.48 -2.76
C HIS A 78 -0.72 0.45 -1.34
N TYR A 79 -0.53 1.53 -0.57
CA TYR A 79 -1.20 1.68 0.72
C TYR A 79 -2.74 1.58 0.57
N ALA A 80 -3.31 2.19 -0.47
CA ALA A 80 -4.74 2.10 -0.74
C ALA A 80 -5.21 0.68 -1.06
N VAL A 81 -4.42 -0.11 -1.80
CA VAL A 81 -4.68 -1.53 -2.04
C VAL A 81 -4.69 -2.31 -0.73
N ILE A 82 -3.72 -2.07 0.16
CA ILE A 82 -3.63 -2.70 1.48
C ILE A 82 -4.86 -2.35 2.34
N ILE A 83 -5.28 -1.07 2.36
CA ILE A 83 -6.48 -0.65 3.08
C ILE A 83 -7.72 -1.37 2.55
N HIS A 84 -7.80 -1.62 1.24
CA HIS A 84 -8.91 -2.38 0.68
C HIS A 84 -8.94 -3.85 1.13
N MET A 85 -7.78 -4.45 1.46
CA MET A 85 -7.76 -5.79 2.04
C MET A 85 -8.49 -5.84 3.39
N LEU A 86 -8.54 -4.71 4.11
CA LEU A 86 -9.21 -4.57 5.41
C LEU A 86 -10.70 -4.20 5.28
N ARG A 87 -11.30 -4.26 4.07
CA ARG A 87 -12.69 -3.84 3.76
C ARG A 87 -13.81 -4.42 4.64
N ASP A 88 -13.55 -5.53 5.33
CA ASP A 88 -14.47 -6.11 6.31
C ASP A 88 -14.62 -5.23 7.56
N ARG A 89 -13.68 -4.31 7.79
CA ARG A 89 -13.74 -3.30 8.85
C ARG A 89 -14.52 -2.08 8.38
N TRP A 90 -15.38 -1.55 9.25
CA TRP A 90 -16.28 -0.43 8.94
C TRP A 90 -15.57 0.80 8.38
N TRP A 91 -14.35 1.09 8.86
CA TRP A 91 -13.56 2.26 8.46
C TRP A 91 -12.80 2.07 7.13
N ALA A 92 -12.58 0.83 6.71
CA ALA A 92 -11.81 0.49 5.51
C ALA A 92 -12.69 0.18 4.29
N ARG A 93 -13.98 -0.13 4.53
CA ARG A 93 -14.96 -0.64 3.56
C ARG A 93 -14.81 -0.07 2.14
N ASP A 94 -14.93 1.25 2.02
CA ASP A 94 -14.80 1.94 0.73
C ASP A 94 -13.52 2.80 0.63
N THR A 95 -12.75 2.89 1.71
CA THR A 95 -11.61 3.81 1.81
C THR A 95 -10.51 3.44 0.82
N GLY A 96 -10.11 2.17 0.78
CA GLY A 96 -9.08 1.70 -0.14
C GLY A 96 -9.49 1.90 -1.60
N LYS A 97 -10.74 1.57 -1.93
CA LYS A 97 -11.32 1.79 -3.28
C LYS A 97 -11.28 3.26 -3.69
N ARG A 98 -11.74 4.16 -2.80
CA ARG A 98 -11.77 5.60 -3.06
C ARG A 98 -10.37 6.16 -3.28
N LEU A 99 -9.40 5.72 -2.48
CA LEU A 99 -8.01 6.15 -2.61
C LEU A 99 -7.41 5.70 -3.95
N VAL A 100 -7.56 4.42 -4.33
CA VAL A 100 -7.09 3.94 -5.64
C VAL A 100 -7.73 4.74 -6.77
N GLN A 101 -9.05 4.94 -6.73
CA GLN A 101 -9.77 5.73 -7.74
C GLN A 101 -9.31 7.19 -7.82
N ALA A 102 -8.85 7.79 -6.72
CA ALA A 102 -8.31 9.15 -6.70
C ALA A 102 -6.87 9.24 -7.24
N ILE A 103 -6.04 8.24 -6.97
CA ILE A 103 -4.61 8.24 -7.29
C ILE A 103 -4.37 7.80 -8.74
N LEU A 104 -5.01 6.71 -9.15
CA LEU A 104 -4.69 6.02 -10.40
C LEU A 104 -4.78 6.90 -11.66
N PRO A 105 -5.79 7.79 -11.83
CA PRO A 105 -5.84 8.67 -13.00
C PRO A 105 -4.65 9.63 -13.08
N THR A 106 -4.25 10.19 -11.93
CA THR A 106 -3.10 11.10 -11.85
C THR A 106 -1.81 10.35 -12.15
N LEU A 107 -1.62 9.20 -11.48
CA LEU A 107 -0.42 8.39 -11.66
C LEU A 107 -0.29 7.92 -13.10
N ARG A 108 -1.38 7.47 -13.74
CA ARG A 108 -1.38 7.03 -15.14
C ARG A 108 -0.98 8.13 -16.11
N ALA A 109 -1.36 9.38 -15.84
CA ALA A 109 -0.97 10.52 -16.66
C ALA A 109 0.52 10.87 -16.53
N LEU A 110 1.13 10.60 -15.38
CA LEU A 110 2.53 10.93 -15.11
C LEU A 110 3.49 9.77 -15.46
N ARG A 111 3.11 8.54 -15.09
CA ARG A 111 3.89 7.30 -15.21
C ARG A 111 2.94 6.10 -15.36
N GLY A 112 2.67 5.72 -16.62
CA GLY A 112 1.73 4.65 -16.95
C GLY A 112 2.16 3.28 -16.43
N ASP A 113 3.44 2.97 -16.54
CA ASP A 113 4.08 1.77 -15.99
C ASP A 113 3.82 1.60 -14.49
N TRP A 114 3.97 2.67 -13.71
CA TRP A 114 3.73 2.63 -12.26
C TRP A 114 2.25 2.57 -11.91
N ALA A 115 1.39 3.21 -12.71
CA ALA A 115 -0.04 3.07 -12.55
C ALA A 115 -0.49 1.63 -12.82
N ASP A 116 0.15 0.93 -13.75
CA ASP A 116 -0.15 -0.47 -14.05
C ASP A 116 0.30 -1.39 -12.91
N LEU A 117 1.41 -1.10 -12.21
CA LEU A 117 1.77 -1.82 -10.98
C LEU A 117 0.68 -1.74 -9.90
N VAL A 118 0.19 -0.52 -9.62
CA VAL A 118 -0.89 -0.30 -8.65
C VAL A 118 -2.19 -0.96 -9.12
N GLN A 119 -2.51 -0.84 -10.41
CA GLN A 119 -3.71 -1.44 -11.00
C GLN A 119 -3.67 -2.97 -10.95
N ASN A 120 -2.52 -3.59 -11.21
CA ASN A 120 -2.36 -5.03 -11.16
C ASN A 120 -2.55 -5.55 -9.72
N ALA A 121 -1.95 -4.87 -8.74
CA ALA A 121 -2.16 -5.20 -7.32
C ALA A 121 -3.63 -5.02 -6.91
N TRP A 122 -4.28 -3.94 -7.36
CA TRP A 122 -5.70 -3.71 -7.13
C TRP A 122 -6.59 -4.79 -7.73
N SER A 123 -6.36 -5.14 -9.00
CA SER A 123 -7.12 -6.19 -9.69
C SER A 123 -6.94 -7.53 -8.99
N ALA A 124 -5.72 -7.88 -8.57
CA ALA A 124 -5.48 -9.12 -7.84
C ALA A 124 -6.26 -9.20 -6.51
N VAL A 125 -6.34 -8.11 -5.75
CA VAL A 125 -7.08 -8.07 -4.46
C VAL A 125 -8.61 -8.03 -4.67
N THR A 126 -9.08 -7.53 -5.82
CA THR A 126 -10.52 -7.44 -6.11
C THR A 126 -11.10 -8.65 -6.85
N ASP A 127 -10.29 -9.32 -7.67
CA ASP A 127 -10.65 -10.57 -8.34
C ASP A 127 -10.63 -11.76 -7.37
N ASP A 128 -9.85 -11.68 -6.28
CA ASP A 128 -9.88 -12.68 -5.21
C ASP A 128 -11.21 -12.60 -4.44
N ARG A 129 -12.22 -13.30 -4.97
CA ARG A 129 -13.53 -13.54 -4.35
C ARG A 129 -13.46 -14.51 -3.16
N SER A 130 -12.31 -14.70 -2.53
CA SER A 130 -12.09 -15.69 -1.48
C SER A 130 -12.21 -15.06 -0.09
N SER A 131 -13.39 -15.22 0.48
CA SER A 131 -13.80 -15.13 1.88
C SER A 131 -12.66 -15.21 2.92
N HIS A 132 -12.65 -14.25 3.85
CA HIS A 132 -11.82 -14.19 5.06
C HIS A 132 -10.34 -13.81 4.89
N ASN A 133 -10.09 -12.51 4.70
CA ASN A 133 -8.73 -11.94 4.80
C ASN A 133 -8.27 -11.69 6.24
N THR A 134 -9.12 -11.97 7.25
CA THR A 134 -8.77 -11.80 8.66
C THR A 134 -8.08 -13.07 9.14
N PRO A 135 -6.80 -13.05 9.56
CA PRO A 135 -6.20 -14.16 10.29
C PRO A 135 -7.10 -14.43 11.50
N SER A 136 -7.61 -15.66 11.63
CA SER A 136 -8.42 -16.07 12.78
C SER A 136 -7.67 -15.69 14.06
N SER A 137 -8.17 -14.68 14.76
CA SER A 137 -7.66 -14.29 16.06
C SER A 137 -8.12 -15.38 17.02
N THR A 138 -7.34 -16.44 17.16
CA THR A 138 -7.46 -17.36 18.29
C THR A 138 -7.02 -16.61 19.53
N LEU A 139 -7.89 -15.75 20.05
CA LEU A 139 -7.86 -15.32 21.43
C LEU A 139 -8.21 -16.56 22.26
N GLN A 140 -7.20 -17.30 22.68
CA GLN A 140 -7.34 -18.22 23.82
C GLN A 140 -7.56 -17.34 25.06
N ALA A 141 -8.80 -17.40 25.56
CA ALA A 141 -9.17 -16.95 26.89
C ALA A 141 -8.74 -17.98 27.95
#